data_AF-A0A9X2WDS6-F1
#
_entry.id   AF-A0A9X2WDS6-F1
#
_cell.length_a   1.000
_cell.length_b   1.000
_cell.length_c   1.000
_cell.angle_alpha   90.00
_cell.angle_beta   90.00
_cell.angle_gamma   90.00
#
_symmetry.space_group_name_H-M   'P 1'
#
loop_
_entity.id
_entity.type
_entity.pdbx_description
1 polymer ?
#
loop_
_entity_poly.entity_id
_entity_poly.type
_entity_poly.pdbx_seq_one_letter_code
_entity_poly.pdbx_strand_id
1 'polypeptide(L)'
;MTSLQTLLPTDLGLPPVKHQQFIDEAKALDYAELVKLKLNKRLALVIVLIRHQYARTLDNAADIFMKLLLKMDRSAQKLLEKYLSDHQKQTDHLISVLSGTVRVYLDKPESVTAFDPVLGKNSDQLLHMCEQYMAFAGNNYLPFMVQLYKKQRSTLFRTIEILNLASATEDKDLLNAFQFILKHKQGFYPVFMDGLIKH
;
A
#
# COMPACT_ATOMS: atom_id res chain seq x y z
N MET A 1 -7.74 -8.42 -25.02
CA MET A 1 -6.59 -8.82 -25.85
C MET A 1 -5.87 -9.93 -25.12
N THR A 2 -6.05 -11.18 -25.55
CA THR A 2 -5.36 -12.35 -25.00
C THR A 2 -3.88 -12.23 -25.37
N SER A 3 -3.03 -12.11 -24.37
CA SER A 3 -1.58 -11.93 -24.55
C SER A 3 -0.92 -13.27 -24.91
N LEU A 4 0.18 -13.25 -25.65
CA LEU A 4 0.79 -14.47 -26.20
C LEU A 4 1.10 -15.54 -25.13
N GLN A 5 1.43 -15.14 -23.91
CA GLN A 5 1.65 -16.06 -22.79
C GLN A 5 0.39 -16.84 -22.35
N THR A 6 -0.81 -16.28 -22.55
CA THR A 6 -2.07 -16.95 -22.19
C THR A 6 -2.42 -18.09 -23.14
N LEU A 7 -1.79 -18.12 -24.32
CA LEU A 7 -1.98 -19.15 -25.34
C LEU A 7 -0.93 -20.28 -25.24
N LEU A 8 0.14 -20.07 -24.47
CA LEU A 8 1.18 -21.09 -24.29
C LEU A 8 0.75 -22.14 -23.24
N PRO A 9 1.37 -23.32 -23.18
CA PRO A 9 1.16 -24.27 -22.08
C PRO A 9 1.83 -23.77 -20.80
N THR A 10 1.14 -23.82 -19.66
CA THR A 10 1.69 -23.39 -18.35
C THR A 10 2.57 -24.46 -17.73
N ASP A 11 2.20 -25.72 -17.92
CA ASP A 11 2.99 -26.89 -17.59
C ASP A 11 3.44 -27.56 -18.89
N LEU A 12 4.74 -27.86 -18.98
CA LEU A 12 5.35 -28.55 -20.11
C LEU A 12 5.55 -30.05 -19.83
N GLY A 13 5.14 -30.53 -18.65
CA GLY A 13 5.34 -31.92 -18.21
C GLY A 13 6.82 -32.28 -18.01
N LEU A 14 7.66 -31.28 -17.75
CA LEU A 14 9.11 -31.44 -17.64
C LEU A 14 9.52 -31.49 -16.15
N PRO A 15 10.40 -32.44 -15.76
CA PRO A 15 11.04 -32.38 -14.45
C PRO A 15 11.81 -31.06 -14.27
N PRO A 16 11.89 -30.49 -13.04
CA PRO A 16 12.50 -29.18 -12.80
C PRO A 16 13.92 -29.04 -13.37
N VAL A 17 14.75 -30.09 -13.24
CA VAL A 17 16.13 -30.10 -13.75
C VAL A 17 16.18 -29.98 -15.28
N LYS A 18 15.30 -30.69 -15.99
CA LYS A 18 15.18 -30.62 -17.46
C LYS A 18 14.62 -29.28 -17.92
N HIS A 19 13.66 -28.74 -17.17
CA HIS A 19 13.11 -27.42 -17.43
C HIS A 19 14.20 -26.35 -17.34
N GLN A 20 15.03 -26.39 -16.29
CA GLN A 20 16.16 -25.47 -16.12
C GLN A 20 17.19 -25.62 -17.25
N GLN A 21 17.55 -26.86 -17.61
CA GLN A 21 18.48 -27.13 -18.71
C GLN A 21 18.00 -26.49 -20.04
N PHE A 22 16.71 -26.61 -20.37
CA PHE A 22 16.16 -26.00 -21.58
C PHE A 22 16.08 -24.47 -21.53
N ILE A 23 15.86 -23.89 -20.34
CA ILE A 23 15.97 -22.44 -20.15
C ILE A 23 17.39 -21.99 -20.47
N ASP A 24 18.40 -22.67 -19.93
CA ASP A 24 19.80 -22.29 -20.10
C ASP A 24 20.25 -22.47 -21.55
N GLU A 25 19.84 -23.56 -22.21
CA GLU A 25 20.06 -23.77 -23.64
C GLU A 25 19.39 -22.66 -24.47
N ALA A 26 18.14 -22.32 -24.18
CA ALA A 26 17.42 -21.28 -24.93
C ALA A 26 18.03 -19.89 -24.75
N LYS A 27 18.59 -19.58 -23.58
CA LYS A 27 19.27 -18.30 -23.30
C LYS A 27 20.63 -18.18 -23.98
N ALA A 28 21.30 -19.30 -24.24
CA ALA A 28 22.63 -19.34 -24.84
C ALA A 28 22.61 -19.12 -26.36
N LEU A 29 21.47 -19.36 -27.02
CA LEU A 29 21.34 -19.29 -28.47
C LEU A 29 20.92 -17.90 -28.95
N ASP A 30 21.56 -17.41 -30.00
CA ASP A 30 21.09 -16.24 -30.73
C ASP A 30 20.05 -16.60 -31.82
N TYR A 31 19.53 -15.58 -32.51
CA TYR A 31 18.54 -15.78 -33.58
C TYR A 31 19.08 -16.66 -34.74
N ALA A 32 20.32 -16.46 -35.16
CA ALA A 32 20.92 -17.18 -36.28
C ALA A 32 21.15 -18.65 -35.94
N GLU A 33 21.49 -18.95 -34.69
CA GLU A 33 21.62 -20.31 -34.17
C GLU A 33 20.25 -20.99 -34.00
N LEU A 34 19.24 -20.28 -33.48
CA LEU A 34 17.88 -20.79 -33.34
C LEU A 34 17.28 -21.21 -34.69
N VAL A 35 17.48 -20.44 -35.75
CA VAL A 35 16.91 -20.73 -37.08
C VAL A 35 17.47 -22.02 -37.69
N LYS A 36 18.70 -22.41 -37.33
CA LYS A 36 19.35 -23.65 -37.79
C LYS A 36 18.79 -24.90 -37.11
N LEU A 37 18.07 -24.77 -35.99
CA LEU A 37 17.48 -25.91 -35.29
C LEU A 37 16.27 -26.48 -36.03
N LYS A 38 16.01 -27.78 -35.83
CA LYS A 38 14.75 -28.42 -36.26
C LYS A 38 13.55 -27.67 -35.66
N LEU A 39 12.48 -27.52 -36.45
CA LEU A 39 11.29 -26.74 -36.10
C LEU A 39 10.77 -27.04 -34.68
N ASN A 40 10.59 -28.31 -34.33
CA ASN A 40 10.04 -28.70 -33.03
C ASN A 40 10.95 -28.28 -31.85
N LYS A 41 12.27 -28.45 -32.00
CA LYS A 41 13.23 -28.04 -30.97
C LYS A 41 13.25 -26.52 -30.81
N ARG A 42 13.28 -25.80 -31.94
CA ARG A 42 13.22 -24.33 -31.96
C ARG A 42 11.97 -23.81 -31.25
N LEU A 43 10.81 -24.34 -31.60
CA LEU A 43 9.54 -23.95 -30.97
C LEU A 43 9.55 -24.25 -29.47
N ALA A 44 10.00 -25.44 -29.06
CA ALA A 44 10.08 -25.81 -27.65
C ALA A 44 10.97 -24.84 -26.84
N LEU A 45 12.16 -24.51 -27.33
CA LEU A 45 13.07 -23.58 -26.65
C LEU A 45 12.49 -22.16 -26.59
N VAL A 46 11.85 -21.68 -27.66
CA VAL A 46 11.17 -20.38 -27.67
C VAL A 46 10.03 -20.33 -26.66
N ILE A 47 9.20 -21.38 -26.59
CA ILE A 47 8.08 -21.46 -25.64
C ILE A 47 8.61 -21.43 -24.19
N VAL A 48 9.61 -22.25 -23.88
CA VAL A 48 10.26 -22.30 -22.56
C VAL A 48 10.81 -20.92 -22.19
N LEU A 49 11.50 -20.25 -23.12
CA LEU A 49 12.09 -18.94 -22.87
C LEU A 49 11.03 -17.86 -22.62
N ILE A 50 9.96 -17.82 -23.42
CA ILE A 50 8.85 -16.88 -23.23
C ILE A 50 8.19 -17.10 -21.86
N ARG A 51 7.96 -18.36 -21.47
CA ARG A 51 7.40 -18.70 -20.15
C ARG A 51 8.30 -18.27 -19.01
N HIS A 52 9.61 -18.52 -19.12
CA HIS A 52 10.59 -18.07 -18.13
C HIS A 52 10.63 -16.55 -17.99
N GLN A 53 10.67 -15.82 -19.12
CA GLN A 53 10.69 -14.36 -19.09
C GLN A 53 9.39 -13.75 -18.56
N TYR A 54 8.26 -14.41 -18.82
CA TYR A 54 6.98 -14.00 -18.25
C TYR A 54 6.94 -14.19 -16.73
N ALA A 55 7.33 -15.37 -16.23
CA ALA A 55 7.43 -15.62 -14.79
C ALA A 55 8.34 -14.60 -14.09
N ARG A 56 9.53 -14.35 -14.66
CA ARG A 56 10.45 -13.32 -14.16
C ARG A 56 9.85 -11.91 -14.15
N THR A 57 9.01 -11.59 -15.14
CA THR A 57 8.32 -10.29 -15.19
C THR A 57 7.28 -10.18 -14.08
N LEU A 58 6.54 -11.26 -13.77
CA LEU A 58 5.63 -11.31 -12.64
C LEU A 58 6.36 -11.15 -11.31
N ASP A 59 7.48 -11.86 -11.11
CA ASP A 59 8.30 -11.75 -9.90
C ASP A 59 8.81 -10.31 -9.69
N ASN A 60 9.30 -9.68 -10.77
CA ASN A 60 9.73 -8.28 -10.73
C ASN A 60 8.56 -7.34 -10.38
N ALA A 61 7.36 -7.57 -10.93
CA ALA A 61 6.18 -6.76 -10.61
C ALA A 61 5.75 -6.92 -9.14
N ALA A 62 5.84 -8.13 -8.59
CA ALA A 62 5.58 -8.41 -7.18
C ALA A 62 6.59 -7.69 -6.29
N ASP A 63 7.88 -7.77 -6.62
CA ASP A 63 8.96 -7.07 -5.89
C ASP A 63 8.77 -5.55 -5.90
N ILE A 64 8.44 -4.96 -7.05
CA ILE A 64 8.13 -3.53 -7.15
C ILE A 64 6.93 -3.18 -6.26
N PHE A 65 5.85 -3.96 -6.32
CA PHE A 65 4.65 -3.71 -5.52
C PHE A 65 4.96 -3.74 -4.01
N MET A 66 5.65 -4.79 -3.54
CA MET A 66 6.05 -4.93 -2.14
C MET A 66 6.96 -3.78 -1.70
N LYS A 67 7.98 -3.43 -2.50
CA LYS A 67 8.90 -2.33 -2.19
C LYS A 67 8.18 -0.98 -2.11
N LEU A 68 7.22 -0.73 -3.00
CA LEU A 68 6.43 0.51 -2.97
C LEU A 68 5.59 0.60 -1.70
N LEU A 69 4.86 -0.46 -1.35
CA LEU A 69 4.04 -0.49 -0.14
C LEU A 69 4.88 -0.34 1.14
N LEU A 70 5.94 -1.13 1.28
CA LEU A 70 6.84 -1.06 2.44
C LEU A 70 7.52 0.29 2.56
N LYS A 71 7.89 0.92 1.44
CA LYS A 71 8.49 2.26 1.45
C LYS A 71 7.46 3.31 1.90
N MET A 72 6.22 3.22 1.42
CA MET A 72 5.15 4.13 1.84
C MET A 72 4.87 4.00 3.33
N ASP A 73 4.70 2.76 3.82
CA ASP A 73 4.45 2.45 5.23
C ASP A 73 5.53 3.06 6.14
N ARG A 74 6.80 2.75 5.88
CA ARG A 74 7.94 3.32 6.62
C ARG A 74 8.00 4.84 6.54
N SER A 75 7.63 5.41 5.38
CA SER A 75 7.64 6.87 5.20
C SER A 75 6.50 7.53 5.98
N ALA A 76 5.32 6.91 6.03
CA ALA A 76 4.19 7.41 6.80
C ALA A 76 4.47 7.37 8.30
N GLN A 77 5.05 6.28 8.80
CA GLN A 77 5.49 6.17 10.21
C GLN A 77 6.49 7.28 10.56
N LYS A 78 7.50 7.52 9.72
CA LYS A 78 8.46 8.63 9.93
C LYS A 78 7.80 10.01 9.90
N LEU A 79 6.81 10.21 9.01
CA LEU A 79 6.06 11.47 8.97
C LEU A 79 5.22 11.66 10.23
N LEU A 80 4.63 10.59 10.76
CA LEU A 80 3.93 10.62 12.04
C LEU A 80 4.87 10.94 13.20
N GLU A 81 6.02 10.27 13.30
CA GLU A 81 7.03 10.56 14.33
C GLU A 81 7.44 12.04 14.30
N LYS A 82 7.74 12.55 13.10
CA LYS A 82 8.06 13.97 12.90
C LYS A 82 6.90 14.86 13.30
N TYR A 83 5.68 14.56 12.87
CA TYR A 83 4.49 15.34 13.20
C TYR A 83 4.28 15.42 14.72
N LEU A 84 4.35 14.30 15.43
CA LEU A 84 4.20 14.26 16.88
C LEU A 84 5.31 15.07 17.58
N SER A 85 6.55 14.98 17.09
CA SER A 85 7.66 15.80 17.61
C SER A 85 7.44 17.30 17.36
N ASP A 86 7.01 17.68 16.16
CA ASP A 86 6.77 19.08 15.77
C ASP A 86 5.60 19.69 16.59
N HIS A 87 4.64 18.86 17.02
CA HIS A 87 3.45 19.26 17.78
C HIS A 87 3.57 18.98 19.29
N GLN A 88 4.76 18.70 19.82
CA GLN A 88 4.96 18.42 21.24
C GLN A 88 4.45 19.57 22.13
N LYS A 89 4.82 20.83 21.80
CA LYS A 89 4.39 22.02 22.57
C LYS A 89 2.87 22.19 22.59
N GLN A 90 2.21 21.82 21.48
CA GLN A 90 0.76 21.85 21.37
C GLN A 90 0.12 20.83 22.32
N THR A 91 0.68 19.62 22.35
CA THR A 91 0.27 18.56 23.28
C THR A 91 0.48 18.98 24.74
N ASP A 92 1.64 19.54 25.08
CA ASP A 92 1.94 20.03 26.42
C ASP A 92 0.95 21.12 26.87
N HIS A 93 0.58 22.01 25.95
CA HIS A 93 -0.44 23.03 26.21
C HIS A 93 -1.81 22.41 26.50
N LEU A 94 -2.25 21.43 25.71
CA LEU A 94 -3.51 20.71 25.96
C LEU A 94 -3.53 20.01 27.32
N ILE A 95 -2.41 19.37 27.71
CA ILE A 95 -2.27 18.73 29.04
C ILE A 95 -2.33 19.78 30.16
N SER A 96 -1.71 20.94 29.97
CA SER A 96 -1.75 22.05 30.93
C SER A 96 -3.19 22.56 31.14
N VAL A 97 -3.94 22.75 30.04
CA VAL A 97 -5.34 23.15 30.07
C VAL A 97 -6.21 22.10 30.76
N LEU A 98 -6.02 20.81 30.45
CA LEU A 98 -6.71 19.71 31.12
C LEU A 98 -6.43 19.72 32.64
N SER A 99 -5.17 19.86 33.02
CA SER A 99 -4.75 19.93 34.43
C SER A 99 -5.38 21.11 35.16
N GLY A 100 -5.42 22.29 34.52
CA GLY A 100 -6.09 23.47 35.04
C GLY A 100 -7.60 23.26 35.20
N THR A 101 -8.24 22.65 34.21
CA THR A 101 -9.67 22.32 34.20
C THR A 101 -10.03 21.37 35.34
N VAL A 102 -9.24 20.30 35.54
CA VAL A 102 -9.41 19.37 36.67
C VAL A 102 -9.25 20.09 38.01
N ARG A 103 -8.28 21.00 38.14
CA ARG A 103 -8.09 21.77 39.38
C ARG A 103 -9.29 22.68 39.69
N VAL A 104 -9.85 23.34 38.68
CA VAL A 104 -11.07 24.15 38.84
C VAL A 104 -12.24 23.27 39.29
N TYR A 105 -12.43 22.11 38.67
CA TYR A 105 -13.49 21.17 39.06
C TYR A 105 -13.35 20.70 40.51
N LEU A 106 -12.12 20.46 40.98
CA LEU A 106 -11.86 20.05 42.37
C LEU A 106 -12.11 21.17 43.40
N ASP A 107 -11.86 22.43 43.04
CA ASP A 107 -12.06 23.59 43.92
C ASP A 107 -13.52 24.06 43.95
N LYS A 108 -14.17 24.14 42.77
CA LYS A 108 -15.50 24.71 42.58
C LYS A 108 -16.31 23.90 41.55
N PRO A 109 -16.74 22.67 41.90
CA PRO A 109 -17.43 21.78 40.95
C PRO A 109 -18.74 22.35 40.38
N GLU A 110 -19.41 23.23 41.13
CA GLU A 110 -20.72 23.79 40.73
C GLU A 110 -20.64 25.11 39.94
N SER A 111 -19.45 25.70 39.78
CA SER A 111 -19.30 27.03 39.16
C SER A 111 -18.76 26.96 37.73
N VAL A 112 -19.64 27.11 36.74
CA VAL A 112 -19.26 27.17 35.31
C VAL A 112 -18.35 28.38 35.02
N THR A 113 -18.63 29.53 35.63
CA THR A 113 -17.83 30.76 35.48
C THR A 113 -16.40 30.61 36.00
N ALA A 114 -16.14 29.64 36.89
CA ALA A 114 -14.79 29.36 37.37
C ALA A 114 -13.87 28.78 36.27
N PHE A 115 -14.43 28.30 35.15
CA PHE A 115 -13.68 27.74 34.02
C PHE A 115 -13.26 28.79 32.98
N ASP A 116 -13.85 29.99 33.00
CA ASP A 116 -13.55 31.07 32.03
C ASP A 116 -12.04 31.41 31.91
N PRO A 117 -11.24 31.42 33.00
CA PRO A 117 -9.80 31.68 32.90
C PRO A 117 -9.01 30.58 32.18
N VAL A 118 -9.52 29.35 32.14
CA VAL A 118 -8.83 28.18 31.57
C VAL A 118 -9.35 27.85 30.16
N LEU A 119 -10.66 27.96 29.94
CA LEU A 119 -11.32 27.55 28.69
C LEU A 119 -11.93 28.74 27.92
N GLY A 120 -12.46 29.74 28.63
CA GLY A 120 -13.51 30.64 28.11
C GLY A 120 -13.12 31.51 26.90
N LYS A 121 -11.85 31.91 26.75
CA LYS A 121 -11.43 32.75 25.61
C LYS A 121 -10.99 31.98 24.36
N ASN A 122 -10.63 30.71 24.51
CA ASN A 122 -9.98 29.91 23.45
C ASN A 122 -10.67 28.56 23.21
N SER A 123 -11.92 28.37 23.65
CA SER A 123 -12.60 27.06 23.64
C SER A 123 -12.65 26.42 22.25
N ASP A 124 -13.00 27.18 21.20
CA ASP A 124 -13.03 26.68 19.82
C ASP A 124 -11.65 26.25 19.32
N GLN A 125 -10.61 27.03 19.66
CA GLN A 125 -9.24 26.72 19.29
C GLN A 125 -8.76 25.45 20.00
N LEU A 126 -9.06 25.30 21.29
CA LEU A 126 -8.72 24.11 22.07
C LEU A 126 -9.41 22.85 21.52
N LEU A 127 -10.69 22.96 21.16
CA LEU A 127 -11.42 21.86 20.53
C LEU A 127 -10.76 21.44 19.20
N HIS A 128 -10.44 22.40 18.34
CA HIS A 128 -9.76 22.12 17.08
C HIS A 128 -8.37 21.49 17.30
N MET A 129 -7.62 21.93 18.30
CA MET A 129 -6.32 21.32 18.66
C MET A 129 -6.49 19.87 19.12
N CYS A 130 -7.56 19.56 19.89
CA CYS A 130 -7.90 18.20 20.30
C CYS A 130 -8.26 17.33 19.09
N GLU A 131 -9.13 17.81 18.20
CA GLU A 131 -9.53 17.08 16.97
C GLU A 131 -8.32 16.80 16.07
N GLN A 132 -7.44 17.78 15.90
CA GLN A 132 -6.19 17.62 15.16
C GLN A 132 -5.28 16.56 15.78
N TYR A 133 -5.16 16.50 17.10
CA TYR A 133 -4.37 15.47 17.77
C TYR A 133 -5.01 14.09 17.60
N MET A 134 -6.33 14.00 17.77
CA MET A 134 -7.07 12.74 17.68
C MET A 134 -6.94 12.07 16.31
N ALA A 135 -6.87 12.84 15.22
CA ALA A 135 -6.62 12.32 13.88
C ALA A 135 -5.34 11.44 13.77
N PHE A 136 -4.39 11.61 14.69
CA PHE A 136 -3.12 10.87 14.73
C PHE A 136 -2.93 10.02 16.00
N ALA A 137 -3.94 9.97 16.87
CA ALA A 137 -3.90 9.21 18.11
C ALA A 137 -3.73 7.70 17.84
N GLY A 138 -3.20 6.96 18.83
CA GLY A 138 -3.00 5.52 18.70
C GLY A 138 -1.98 5.12 17.62
N ASN A 139 -1.02 5.99 17.31
CA ASN A 139 -0.06 5.82 16.22
C ASN A 139 -0.70 5.74 14.82
N ASN A 140 -1.79 6.49 14.59
CA ASN A 140 -2.48 6.49 13.30
C ASN A 140 -1.66 7.23 12.22
N TYR A 141 -0.86 6.50 11.46
CA TYR A 141 -0.09 7.02 10.32
C TYR A 141 -0.87 7.00 8.99
N LEU A 142 -2.11 6.51 8.98
CA LEU A 142 -2.93 6.38 7.77
C LEU A 142 -3.17 7.73 7.05
N PRO A 143 -3.39 8.88 7.74
CA PRO A 143 -3.52 10.16 7.06
C PRO A 143 -2.29 10.53 6.19
N PHE A 144 -1.09 10.11 6.60
CA PHE A 144 0.13 10.28 5.79
C PHE A 144 0.21 9.25 4.65
N MET A 145 -0.21 8.00 4.89
CA MET A 145 -0.29 6.97 3.85
C MET A 145 -1.15 7.41 2.68
N VAL A 146 -2.27 8.07 2.94
CA VAL A 146 -3.17 8.63 1.92
C VAL A 146 -2.42 9.55 0.95
N GLN A 147 -1.63 10.47 1.49
CA GLN A 147 -0.88 11.44 0.68
C GLN A 147 0.22 10.77 -0.13
N LEU A 148 0.92 9.80 0.45
CA LEU A 148 1.97 9.03 -0.22
C LEU A 148 1.39 8.11 -1.31
N TYR A 149 0.25 7.47 -1.03
CA TYR A 149 -0.48 6.61 -1.95
C TYR A 149 -0.89 7.35 -3.21
N LYS A 150 -1.42 8.58 -3.11
CA LYS A 150 -1.81 9.39 -4.28
C LYS A 150 -0.68 9.52 -5.31
N LYS A 151 0.58 9.62 -4.86
CA LYS A 151 1.76 9.74 -5.73
C LYS A 151 2.13 8.42 -6.42
N GLN A 152 1.84 7.28 -5.80
CA GLN A 152 2.22 5.95 -6.29
C GLN A 152 1.05 5.16 -6.90
N ARG A 153 -0.17 5.71 -6.84
CA ARG A 153 -1.42 5.03 -7.20
C ARG A 153 -1.35 4.37 -8.58
N SER A 154 -0.92 5.10 -9.61
CA SER A 154 -0.84 4.57 -10.99
C SER A 154 0.12 3.37 -11.09
N THR A 155 1.28 3.45 -10.45
CA THR A 155 2.28 2.39 -10.44
C THR A 155 1.77 1.14 -9.70
N LEU A 156 1.14 1.32 -8.53
CA LEU A 156 0.55 0.21 -7.76
C LEU A 156 -0.55 -0.50 -8.55
N PHE A 157 -1.39 0.24 -9.27
CA PHE A 157 -2.39 -0.37 -10.14
C PHE A 157 -1.78 -1.14 -11.28
N ARG A 158 -0.77 -0.56 -11.94
CA ARG A 158 -0.08 -1.20 -13.06
C ARG A 158 0.58 -2.51 -12.63
N THR A 159 1.19 -2.58 -11.45
CA THR A 159 1.79 -3.82 -10.96
C THR A 159 0.74 -4.88 -10.63
N ILE A 160 -0.38 -4.51 -9.99
CA ILE A 160 -1.49 -5.46 -9.73
C ILE A 160 -2.08 -6.00 -11.05
N GLU A 161 -2.27 -5.14 -12.06
CA GLU A 161 -2.78 -5.53 -13.37
C GLU A 161 -1.83 -6.49 -14.11
N ILE A 162 -0.51 -6.28 -13.99
CA ILE A 162 0.50 -7.21 -14.53
C ILE A 162 0.46 -8.55 -13.81
N LEU A 163 0.35 -8.52 -12.47
CA LEU A 163 0.37 -9.73 -11.64
C LEU A 163 -0.80 -10.66 -11.91
N ASN A 164 -1.95 -10.12 -12.33
CA ASN A 164 -3.17 -10.89 -12.62
C ASN A 164 -3.46 -11.94 -11.53
N LEU A 165 -3.61 -11.46 -10.30
CA LEU A 165 -3.68 -12.27 -9.08
C LEU A 165 -4.72 -13.39 -9.18
N ALA A 166 -4.36 -14.56 -8.64
CA ALA A 166 -5.26 -15.70 -8.46
C ALA A 166 -5.18 -16.17 -7.01
N SER A 167 -6.28 -16.70 -6.47
CA SER A 167 -6.25 -17.28 -5.13
C SER A 167 -5.58 -18.66 -5.19
N ALA A 168 -4.68 -18.90 -4.25
CA ALA A 168 -4.08 -20.21 -4.01
C ALA A 168 -4.90 -21.05 -3.01
N THR A 169 -5.96 -20.48 -2.44
CA THR A 169 -6.83 -21.11 -1.45
C THR A 169 -8.31 -20.98 -1.86
N GLU A 170 -9.21 -21.62 -1.11
CA GLU A 170 -10.65 -21.46 -1.31
C GLU A 170 -11.15 -20.06 -0.89
N ASP A 171 -10.42 -19.40 0.02
CA ASP A 171 -10.66 -18.02 0.43
C ASP A 171 -10.38 -17.07 -0.76
N LYS A 172 -11.39 -16.28 -1.11
CA LYS A 172 -11.33 -15.32 -2.22
C LYS A 172 -11.48 -13.89 -1.74
N ASP A 173 -11.54 -13.61 -0.44
CA ASP A 173 -11.85 -12.29 0.08
C ASP A 173 -10.81 -11.25 -0.34
N LEU A 174 -9.53 -11.59 -0.21
CA LEU A 174 -8.44 -10.72 -0.67
C LEU A 174 -8.48 -10.50 -2.19
N LEU A 175 -8.76 -11.55 -2.95
CA LEU A 175 -8.88 -11.45 -4.41
C LEU A 175 -10.07 -10.55 -4.81
N ASN A 176 -11.21 -10.73 -4.16
CA ASN A 176 -12.42 -9.93 -4.34
C ASN A 176 -12.15 -8.45 -3.98
N ALA A 177 -11.40 -8.19 -2.90
CA ALA A 177 -11.00 -6.85 -2.52
C ALA A 177 -10.12 -6.19 -3.59
N PHE A 178 -9.11 -6.89 -4.11
CA PHE A 178 -8.29 -6.37 -5.21
C PHE A 178 -9.13 -6.12 -6.46
N GLN A 179 -10.02 -7.04 -6.84
CA GLN A 179 -10.92 -6.86 -7.99
C GLN A 179 -11.84 -5.65 -7.81
N PHE A 180 -12.40 -5.45 -6.61
CA PHE A 180 -13.21 -4.29 -6.28
C PHE A 180 -12.41 -2.99 -6.41
N ILE A 181 -11.18 -2.94 -5.88
CA ILE A 181 -10.29 -1.77 -5.96
C ILE A 181 -9.89 -1.47 -7.41
N LEU A 182 -9.57 -2.49 -8.21
CA LEU A 182 -9.28 -2.35 -9.64
C LEU A 182 -10.47 -1.81 -10.44
N LYS A 183 -11.68 -2.32 -10.18
CA LYS A 183 -12.93 -1.86 -10.81
C LYS A 183 -13.16 -0.36 -10.57
N HIS A 184 -12.78 0.13 -9.39
CA HIS A 184 -12.93 1.53 -9.00
C HIS A 184 -11.62 2.33 -9.10
N LYS A 185 -10.66 1.90 -9.94
CA LYS A 185 -9.35 2.58 -10.07
C LYS A 185 -9.43 4.05 -10.51
N GLN A 186 -10.50 4.44 -11.20
CA GLN A 186 -10.76 5.84 -11.61
C GLN A 186 -11.56 6.63 -10.57
N GLY A 187 -12.24 5.94 -9.65
CA GLY A 187 -13.00 6.58 -8.57
C GLY A 187 -12.06 7.08 -7.49
N PHE A 188 -11.93 8.40 -7.40
CA PHE A 188 -11.41 9.04 -6.20
C PHE A 188 -12.58 9.13 -5.22
N TYR A 189 -12.69 8.22 -4.25
CA TYR A 189 -13.68 8.35 -3.19
C TYR A 189 -13.07 9.19 -2.05
N PRO A 190 -13.42 10.48 -1.91
CA PRO A 190 -13.01 11.30 -0.76
C PRO A 190 -13.58 10.77 0.56
N VAL A 191 -14.67 10.00 0.51
CA VAL A 191 -15.42 9.49 1.68
C VAL A 191 -14.59 8.58 2.59
N PHE A 192 -13.64 7.80 2.04
CA PHE A 192 -12.73 6.99 2.86
C PHE A 192 -11.69 7.83 3.63
N MET A 193 -11.39 9.04 3.14
CA MET A 193 -10.43 9.94 3.79
C MET A 193 -11.09 10.71 4.94
N ASP A 194 -12.35 11.10 4.77
CA ASP A 194 -13.10 11.77 5.84
C ASP A 194 -13.39 10.83 7.02
N GLY A 195 -13.59 9.54 6.79
CA GLY A 195 -13.81 8.55 7.86
C GLY A 195 -12.53 8.13 8.62
N LEU A 196 -11.37 8.16 7.96
CA LEU A 196 -10.06 7.82 8.58
C LEU A 196 -9.45 8.96 9.40
N ILE A 197 -10.01 10.17 9.29
CA ILE A 197 -9.59 11.38 10.02
C ILE A 197 -10.61 11.74 11.12
N LYS A 198 -11.81 11.14 11.13
CA LYS A 198 -12.92 11.50 12.03
C LYS A 198 -13.19 10.54 13.20
N HIS A 199 -12.33 9.58 13.48
CA HIS A 199 -12.44 8.71 14.65
C HIS A 199 -11.07 8.54 15.31
#